data_AF-A0A4Q3RJH6-F1
#
_entry.id   AF-A0A4Q3RJH6-F1
#
_cell.length_a   1.000
_cell.length_b   1.000
_cell.length_c   1.000
_cell.angle_alpha   90.00
_cell.angle_beta   90.00
_cell.angle_gamma   90.00
#
_symmetry.space_group_name_H-M   'P 1'
#
loop_
_entity.id
_entity.type
_entity.pdbx_description
1 polymer ?
#
loop_
_entity_poly.entity_id
_entity_poly.type
_entity_poly.pdbx_seq_one_letter_code
_entity_poly.pdbx_strand_id
1 'polypeptide(L)' 'MMKVGFVNIFGKPNAGKSTLLNALMGEKMAIVSHKVQTTRHRIKAILNSDDYQIIFSDTPGIIDPRYKLHEKMMAAVK' A
#
# COMPACT_ATOMS: atom_id res chain seq x y z
N MET A 1 -9.64 11.23 -23.76
CA MET A 1 -10.05 11.75 -22.43
C MET A 1 -9.30 10.95 -21.39
N MET A 2 -8.48 11.61 -20.58
CA MET A 2 -7.65 10.96 -19.56
C MET A 2 -8.52 10.37 -18.45
N LYS A 3 -8.40 9.07 -18.18
CA LYS A 3 -9.13 8.40 -17.09
C LYS A 3 -8.31 8.43 -15.81
N VAL A 4 -8.92 8.76 -14.67
CA VAL A 4 -8.22 8.85 -13.39
C VAL A 4 -8.95 8.04 -12.32
N GLY A 5 -8.22 7.29 -11.50
CA GLY A 5 -8.81 6.48 -10.44
C GLY A 5 -7.87 6.23 -9.25
N PHE A 6 -8.49 5.96 -8.10
CA PHE A 6 -7.80 5.54 -6.88
C PHE A 6 -7.90 4.02 -6.72
N VAL A 7 -6.78 3.38 -6.40
CA VAL A 7 -6.72 1.93 -6.16
C VAL A 7 -6.03 1.67 -4.83
N ASN A 8 -6.75 1.08 -3.88
CA ASN A 8 -6.19 0.70 -2.59
C ASN A 8 -5.78 -0.78 -2.60
N ILE A 9 -4.58 -1.07 -2.08
CA ILE A 9 -4.09 -2.43 -1.91
C ILE A 9 -4.20 -2.80 -0.42
N PHE A 10 -5.06 -3.76 -0.13
CA PHE A 10 -5.35 -4.25 1.23
C PHE A 10 -5.02 -5.73 1.37
N GLY A 11 -4.86 -6.18 2.62
CA GLY A 11 -4.64 -7.59 2.93
C GLY A 11 -3.88 -7.80 4.23
N LYS A 12 -3.69 -9.06 4.61
CA LYS A 12 -2.93 -9.45 5.81
C LYS A 12 -1.46 -9.00 5.73
N PRO A 13 -0.74 -8.92 6.86
CA PRO A 13 0.72 -8.77 6.86
C PRO A 13 1.37 -9.83 5.96
N ASN A 14 2.47 -9.46 5.31
CA ASN A 14 3.26 -10.33 4.41
C ASN A 14 2.52 -10.93 3.20
N ALA A 15 1.31 -10.49 2.87
CA ALA A 15 0.58 -10.93 1.68
C ALA A 15 1.15 -10.43 0.32
N GLY A 16 2.34 -9.83 0.29
CA GLY A 16 2.97 -9.34 -0.94
C GLY A 16 2.47 -7.98 -1.46
N LYS A 17 1.68 -7.23 -0.68
CA LYS A 17 1.10 -5.92 -1.08
C LYS A 17 2.13 -4.93 -1.64
N SER A 18 3.20 -4.67 -0.88
CA SER A 18 4.28 -3.75 -1.28
C SER A 18 5.12 -4.29 -2.45
N THR A 19 5.23 -5.61 -2.57
CA THR A 19 5.85 -6.25 -3.74
C THR A 19 5.03 -6.01 -5.00
N LEU A 20 3.71 -6.18 -4.90
CA LEU A 20 2.78 -5.88 -6.00
C LEU A 20 2.84 -4.40 -6.38
N LEU A 21 2.85 -3.49 -5.40
CA LEU A 21 2.99 -2.05 -5.67
C LEU A 21 4.28 -1.76 -6.45
N ASN A 22 5.42 -2.26 -6.00
CA ASN A 22 6.70 -2.05 -6.69
C ASN A 22 6.69 -2.63 -8.12
N ALA A 23 6.09 -3.81 -8.30
CA ALA A 23 5.96 -4.42 -9.62
C ALA A 23 5.08 -3.59 -10.57
N LEU A 24 3.98 -3.02 -10.08
CA LEU A 24 3.09 -2.14 -10.86
C LEU A 24 3.76 -0.81 -11.21
N MET A 25 4.59 -0.28 -10.33
CA MET A 25 5.30 0.98 -10.54
C MET A 25 6.57 0.82 -11.40
N GLY A 26 7.10 -0.40 -11.54
CA GLY A 26 8.36 -0.65 -12.23
C GLY A 26 9.61 -0.20 -11.45
N GLU A 27 9.43 0.30 -10.24
CA GLU A 27 10.49 0.80 -9.37
C GLU A 27 10.20 0.51 -7.89
N LYS A 28 11.23 0.63 -7.04
CA LYS A 28 11.14 0.28 -5.63
C LYS A 28 10.57 1.46 -4.81
N MET A 29 9.24 1.58 -4.80
CA MET A 29 8.50 2.62 -4.06
C MET A 29 8.27 2.29 -2.58
N ALA A 30 8.09 1.01 -2.26
CA ALA A 30 7.79 0.54 -0.91
C ALA A 30 8.85 -0.42 -0.40
N ILE A 31 9.06 -0.40 0.92
CA ILE A 31 9.93 -1.34 1.61
C ILE A 31 9.29 -2.72 1.60
N VAL A 32 10.06 -3.74 1.20
CA VAL A 32 9.64 -5.15 1.22
C VAL A 32 10.54 -5.91 2.19
N SER A 33 9.94 -6.68 3.09
CA SER A 33 10.66 -7.55 4.02
C SER A 33 9.76 -8.71 4.48
N HIS A 34 10.38 -9.81 4.90
CA HIS A 34 9.70 -10.93 5.57
C HIS A 34 9.27 -10.58 7.00
N LYS A 35 9.81 -9.50 7.59
CA LYS A 35 9.36 -9.01 8.89
C LYS A 35 7.93 -8.48 8.79
N VAL A 36 7.07 -8.95 9.68
CA VAL A 36 5.70 -8.41 9.81
C VAL A 36 5.76 -6.91 10.13
N GLN A 37 4.71 -6.18 9.72
CA GLN A 37 4.57 -4.73 9.99
C GLN A 37 5.64 -3.86 9.30
N THR A 38 6.10 -4.29 8.13
CA THR A 38 7.01 -3.50 7.28
C THR A 38 6.36 -2.19 6.84
N THR A 39 5.10 -2.22 6.38
CA THR A 39 4.31 -1.03 6.06
C THR A 39 3.55 -0.57 7.30
N ARG A 40 3.91 0.59 7.88
CA ARG A 40 3.27 1.17 9.08
C ARG A 40 2.42 2.41 8.79
N HIS A 41 2.63 3.02 7.63
CA HIS A 41 1.89 4.18 7.13
C HIS A 41 1.44 3.90 5.70
N ARG A 42 0.42 4.62 5.26
CA ARG A 42 -0.09 4.54 3.90
C ARG A 42 0.93 5.12 2.92
N ILE A 43 1.32 4.35 1.91
CA ILE A 43 2.20 4.81 0.83
C ILE A 43 1.33 5.11 -0.38
N LYS A 44 1.44 6.31 -0.94
CA LYS A 44 0.78 6.69 -2.19
C LYS A 44 1.79 6.62 -3.34
N ALA A 45 1.42 5.99 -4.44
CA ALA A 45 2.20 5.99 -5.67
C ALA A 45 1.31 6.38 -6.84
N ILE A 46 1.85 7.16 -7.79
CA ILE A 46 1.08 7.68 -8.92
C ILE A 46 1.67 7.09 -10.20
N LEU A 47 0.90 6.20 -10.83
CA LEU A 47 1.23 5.66 -12.14
C LEU A 47 0.58 6.52 -13.22
N ASN A 48 1.40 7.14 -14.05
CA ASN A 48 0.95 7.93 -15.21
C ASN A 48 1.16 7.14 -16.50
N SER A 49 0.19 7.22 -17.39
CA SER A 49 0.24 6.73 -18.77
C SER A 49 -0.39 7.79 -19.69
N ASP A 50 -0.33 7.59 -21.00
CA ASP A 50 -0.83 8.56 -21.98
C ASP A 50 -2.36 8.73 -21.88
N ASP A 51 -3.07 7.65 -21.54
CA ASP A 51 -4.54 7.61 -21.52
C ASP A 51 -5.16 7.50 -20.12
N TYR A 52 -4.34 7.25 -19.10
CA TYR A 52 -4.83 7.06 -17.73
C TYR A 52 -3.83 7.44 -16.64
N GLN A 53 -4.37 7.70 -15.44
CA GLN A 53 -3.61 7.86 -14.21
C GLN A 53 -4.22 7.00 -13.10
N ILE A 54 -3.37 6.30 -12.37
CA ILE A 54 -3.78 5.50 -11.20
C ILE A 54 -3.03 6.00 -9.97
N ILE A 55 -3.78 6.35 -8.93
CA ILE A 55 -3.23 6.65 -7.61
C ILE A 55 -3.37 5.41 -6.75
N PHE A 56 -2.28 4.67 -6.63
CA PHE A 56 -2.19 3.52 -5.73
C PHE A 56 -2.02 3.96 -4.29
N SER A 57 -2.56 3.16 -3.38
CA SER A 57 -2.36 3.28 -1.95
C SER A 57 -2.03 1.90 -1.35
N ASP A 58 -0.77 1.67 -0.97
CA ASP A 58 -0.38 0.52 -0.16
C ASP A 58 -0.59 0.84 1.32
N THR A 59 -1.14 -0.13 2.05
CA THR A 59 -1.62 0.06 3.43
C THR A 59 -0.95 -0.92 4.38
N PRO A 60 -0.89 -0.59 5.69
CA PRO A 60 -0.50 -1.56 6.71
C PRO A 60 -1.29 -2.86 6.60
N GLY A 61 -0.64 -3.98 6.91
CA GLY A 61 -1.33 -5.27 6.93
C GLY A 61 -2.46 -5.27 7.96
N ILE A 62 -3.67 -5.64 7.53
CA ILE A 62 -4.87 -5.65 8.37
C ILE A 62 -4.72 -6.70 9.47
N ILE A 63 -4.85 -6.27 10.72
CA ILE A 63 -4.69 -7.07 11.92
C ILE A 63 -5.66 -6.61 13.01
N ASP A 64 -5.91 -7.48 13.97
CA ASP A 64 -6.58 -7.10 15.21
C ASP A 64 -5.59 -6.32 16.11
N PRO A 65 -5.91 -5.08 16.55
CA PRO A 65 -5.03 -4.29 17.38
C PRO A 65 -4.82 -4.88 18.77
N ARG A 66 -3.55 -4.99 19.21
CA ARG A 66 -3.19 -5.49 20.53
C ARG A 66 -2.45 -4.47 21.40
N TYR A 67 -1.90 -3.43 20.77
CA TYR A 67 -1.15 -2.37 21.41
C TYR A 67 -1.19 -1.09 20.56
N LYS A 68 -0.82 0.05 21.17
CA LYS A 68 -0.95 1.40 20.58
C LYS A 68 -0.42 1.56 19.16
N LEU A 69 0.67 0.85 18.81
CA LEU A 69 1.19 0.89 17.43
C LEU A 69 0.21 0.24 16.46
N HIS A 70 -0.39 -0.90 16.79
CA HIS A 70 -1.40 -1.53 15.93
C HIS A 70 -2.61 -0.63 15.73
N GLU A 71 -3.08 0.03 16.80
CA GLU A 71 -4.20 0.98 16.72
C GLU A 71 -3.89 2.10 15.73
N LYS A 72 -2.70 2.72 15.85
CA LYS A 72 -2.23 3.74 14.90
C LYS A 72 -2.12 3.20 13.47
N MET A 73 -1.65 1.97 13.30
CA MET A 73 -1.56 1.34 11.98
C MET A 73 -2.95 1.10 11.37
N MET A 74 -3.93 0.65 12.16
CA MET A 74 -5.30 0.43 11.68
C MET A 74 -6.04 1.73 11.39
N ALA A 75 -5.70 2.82 12.10
CA ALA A 75 -6.18 4.16 11.74
C ALA A 75 -5.70 4.62 10.36
N ALA A 76 -4.57 4.11 9.86
CA ALA A 76 -4.06 4.42 8.52
C ALA A 76 -4.68 3.56 7.41
N VAL A 77 -5.41 2.49 7.76
CA VAL A 77 -6.12 1.60 6.83
C VAL A 77 -7.55 2.10 6.57
N LYS A 78 -8.20 2.64 7.62
CA LYS A 78 -9.45 3.42 7.50
C LYS A 78 -9.24 4.65 6.62
#